data_AF-A0A2I2F0A1-F1
#
_entry.id   AF-A0A2I2F0A1-F1
#
_cell.length_a   1.000
_cell.length_b   1.000
_cell.length_c   1.000
_cell.angle_alpha   90.00
_cell.angle_beta   90.00
_cell.angle_gamma   90.00
#
_symmetry.space_group_name_H-M   'P 1'
#
loop_
_entity.id
_entity.type
_entity.pdbx_description
1 polymer ?
#
loop_
_entity_poly.entity_id
_entity_poly.type
_entity_poly.pdbx_seq_one_letter_code
_entity_poly.pdbx_strand_id
1 'polypeptide(L)'
;MSSSMRAPRLLQRLSVPRPAAGSSRPLLSRASPARQTCCTLCQFRSQTSPRHYATMYQQTRRLTTTAPAASPANNSTATNTKEDINATTSTPTPDITNYYTMFPNTIPAGPPPASPFAIPIADLRREFLSLQNVIHPDKYPQGAEKQRAEALSARTNEAFRTLADPLSRAQYLLREMHGIDVTAEDGASKHALDPETLMEVMEVQETIEEVGTAPDAEGTIVQMKKENDERVRDCVEALGEAFDRGDVETARKECVRLRFWYSVGQGLHEWEPGMTEIRLVH
;
A
#
# COMPACT_ATOMS: atom_id res chain seq x y z
N MET A 1 -45.63 72.56 39.95
CA MET A 1 -44.97 73.32 38.87
C MET A 1 -44.71 72.36 37.72
N SER A 2 -45.36 72.66 36.58
CA SER A 2 -45.24 72.16 35.20
C SER A 2 -44.85 70.69 34.95
N SER A 3 -45.73 69.84 34.40
CA SER A 3 -46.19 69.79 32.97
C SER A 3 -45.06 69.34 32.02
N SER A 4 -45.21 68.50 31.00
CA SER A 4 -46.34 67.77 30.40
C SER A 4 -45.82 67.14 29.08
N MET A 5 -46.27 65.91 28.78
CA MET A 5 -46.66 65.42 27.43
C MET A 5 -45.64 65.05 26.31
N ARG A 6 -45.78 63.78 25.90
CA ARG A 6 -46.04 63.25 24.53
C ARG A 6 -44.91 62.91 23.55
N ALA A 7 -44.91 61.62 23.20
CA ALA A 7 -44.42 60.94 22.00
C ALA A 7 -45.29 61.22 20.74
N PRO A 8 -45.32 60.37 19.69
CA PRO A 8 -44.31 59.92 18.71
C PRO A 8 -44.81 60.16 17.24
N ARG A 9 -44.13 59.60 16.21
CA ARG A 9 -44.57 59.22 14.81
C ARG A 9 -43.46 59.57 13.79
N LEU A 10 -43.15 58.82 12.73
CA LEU A 10 -43.99 58.09 11.78
C LEU A 10 -43.27 56.88 11.16
N LEU A 11 -44.05 55.81 10.95
CA LEU A 11 -43.87 54.78 9.92
C LEU A 11 -44.11 55.36 8.52
N GLN A 12 -43.43 54.84 7.50
CA GLN A 12 -44.05 54.67 6.18
C GLN A 12 -43.62 53.35 5.53
N ARG A 13 -44.64 52.55 5.24
CA ARG A 13 -44.66 51.34 4.40
C ARG A 13 -44.75 51.73 2.92
N LEU A 14 -44.76 50.67 2.09
CA LEU A 14 -45.33 50.49 0.73
C LEU A 14 -44.23 50.30 -0.32
N SER A 15 -44.28 49.41 -1.30
CA SER A 15 -45.17 48.31 -1.70
C SER A 15 -44.51 47.59 -2.89
N VAL A 16 -44.85 46.32 -3.09
CA VAL A 16 -44.49 45.45 -4.22
C VAL A 16 -45.09 45.99 -5.54
N PRO A 17 -44.50 45.64 -6.71
CA PRO A 17 -45.29 44.90 -7.70
C PRO A 17 -44.55 43.73 -8.39
N ARG A 18 -45.33 42.70 -8.74
CA ARG A 18 -45.06 41.60 -9.69
C ARG A 18 -45.59 42.00 -11.08
N PRO A 19 -45.00 41.57 -12.21
CA PRO A 19 -45.60 40.52 -13.08
C PRO A 19 -44.52 39.58 -13.68
N ALA A 20 -44.68 38.29 -14.02
CA ALA A 20 -45.62 37.49 -14.83
C ALA A 20 -45.29 37.38 -16.35
N ALA A 21 -45.17 36.12 -16.84
CA ALA A 21 -45.11 35.60 -18.23
C ALA A 21 -43.85 35.94 -19.05
N GLY A 22 -43.26 35.11 -19.91
CA GLY A 22 -43.50 33.82 -20.59
C GLY A 22 -42.46 33.79 -21.73
N SER A 23 -41.77 32.71 -22.11
CA SER A 23 -42.23 31.68 -23.06
C SER A 23 -40.98 31.07 -23.73
N SER A 24 -41.14 29.84 -24.25
CA SER A 24 -40.45 29.26 -25.42
C SER A 24 -39.15 28.47 -25.22
N ARG A 25 -39.33 27.14 -25.17
CA ARG A 25 -38.41 26.12 -25.73
C ARG A 25 -38.27 26.30 -27.26
N PRO A 26 -37.31 25.63 -27.93
CA PRO A 26 -37.62 24.29 -28.44
C PRO A 26 -36.51 23.24 -28.29
N LEU A 27 -36.97 21.99 -28.39
CA LEU A 27 -36.26 20.73 -28.45
C LEU A 27 -35.81 20.42 -29.89
N LEU A 28 -34.59 19.90 -30.05
CA LEU A 28 -34.17 18.98 -31.12
C LEU A 28 -33.09 18.07 -30.47
N SER A 29 -33.36 16.83 -30.06
CA SER A 29 -33.48 15.61 -30.86
C SER A 29 -32.43 15.53 -31.98
N ARG A 30 -31.40 14.67 -31.82
CA ARG A 30 -31.30 13.37 -32.53
C ARG A 30 -29.88 12.77 -32.51
N ALA A 31 -29.87 11.46 -32.22
CA ALA A 31 -28.95 10.41 -32.71
C ALA A 31 -27.49 10.32 -32.21
N SER A 32 -27.25 9.26 -31.41
CA SER A 32 -26.02 8.47 -31.47
C SER A 32 -25.89 7.76 -32.83
N PRO A 33 -24.66 7.38 -33.23
CA PRO A 33 -24.36 5.96 -33.13
C PRO A 33 -22.94 5.67 -32.60
N ALA A 34 -22.85 4.48 -32.01
CA ALA A 34 -21.62 3.80 -31.62
C ALA A 34 -20.63 3.63 -32.78
N ARG A 35 -19.33 3.72 -32.49
CA ARG A 35 -18.31 2.89 -33.13
C ARG A 35 -17.06 2.80 -32.26
N GLN A 36 -16.76 1.56 -31.90
CA GLN A 36 -15.51 1.08 -31.30
C GLN A 36 -14.33 1.48 -32.18
N THR A 37 -13.34 2.17 -31.61
CA THR A 37 -12.03 2.37 -32.21
C THR A 37 -11.01 1.55 -31.41
N CYS A 38 -10.65 0.42 -32.01
CA CYS A 38 -9.54 -0.44 -31.61
C CYS A 38 -8.20 0.31 -31.74
N CYS A 39 -7.27 0.02 -30.83
CA CYS A 39 -5.96 0.66 -30.68
C CYS A 39 -5.03 0.36 -31.88
N THR A 40 -4.37 1.40 -32.39
CA THR A 40 -3.46 1.40 -33.55
C THR A 40 -2.09 0.74 -33.31
N LEU A 41 -1.89 0.02 -32.20
CA LEU A 41 -0.61 -0.62 -31.83
C LEU A 41 -0.58 -2.16 -32.01
N CYS A 42 -1.67 -2.80 -32.47
CA CYS A 42 -1.75 -4.26 -32.59
C CYS A 42 -1.61 -4.84 -34.02
N GLN A 43 -1.27 -4.05 -35.05
CA GLN A 43 -1.21 -4.52 -36.45
C GLN A 43 0.18 -4.87 -37.01
N PHE A 44 1.25 -4.85 -36.22
CA PHE A 44 2.61 -5.10 -36.73
C PHE A 44 3.43 -6.12 -35.92
N ARG A 45 2.90 -7.33 -35.70
CA ARG A 45 3.72 -8.44 -35.21
C ARG A 45 3.31 -9.81 -35.75
N SER A 46 3.21 -9.92 -37.07
CA SER A 46 3.17 -11.22 -37.74
C SER A 46 3.88 -11.12 -39.08
N GLN A 47 5.15 -11.55 -39.13
CA GLN A 47 5.81 -12.20 -40.28
C GLN A 47 7.32 -12.27 -40.06
N THR A 48 7.86 -13.46 -39.81
CA THR A 48 9.09 -13.98 -40.42
C THR A 48 9.19 -15.50 -40.17
N SER A 49 9.16 -16.28 -41.25
CA SER A 49 9.44 -17.72 -41.27
C SER A 49 10.95 -17.99 -41.25
N PRO A 50 11.40 -19.15 -40.73
CA PRO A 50 12.79 -19.57 -40.80
C PRO A 50 13.13 -20.30 -42.12
N ARG A 51 14.28 -19.96 -42.72
CA ARG A 51 14.86 -20.65 -43.87
C ARG A 51 15.81 -21.76 -43.40
N HIS A 52 15.58 -22.96 -43.93
CA HIS A 52 16.47 -24.12 -43.89
C HIS A 52 17.80 -23.86 -44.60
N TYR A 53 18.89 -24.39 -44.03
CA TYR A 53 20.02 -24.91 -44.81
C TYR A 53 20.46 -26.24 -44.22
N ALA A 54 20.34 -27.29 -45.03
CA ALA A 54 20.99 -28.57 -44.83
C ALA A 54 22.16 -28.64 -45.83
N THR A 55 23.34 -29.06 -45.37
CA THR A 55 24.38 -29.55 -46.27
C THR A 55 25.10 -30.74 -45.64
N MET A 56 25.08 -31.82 -46.39
CA MET A 56 25.79 -33.08 -46.17
C MET A 56 27.31 -32.91 -46.18
N TYR A 57 27.99 -33.73 -45.39
CA TYR A 57 29.22 -34.38 -45.82
C TYR A 57 29.19 -35.86 -45.42
N GLN A 58 29.29 -36.72 -46.44
CA GLN A 58 29.55 -38.15 -46.34
C GLN A 58 31.06 -38.37 -46.35
N GLN A 59 31.57 -39.32 -45.55
CA GLN A 59 32.69 -40.16 -45.93
C GLN A 59 32.74 -41.45 -45.10
N THR A 60 33.32 -42.47 -45.70
CA THR A 60 33.04 -43.90 -45.56
C THR A 60 34.16 -44.70 -44.86
N ARG A 61 33.78 -45.82 -44.19
CA ARG A 61 34.50 -47.13 -44.06
C ARG A 61 35.82 -47.15 -43.23
N ARG A 62 36.24 -48.15 -42.42
CA ARG A 62 35.96 -49.60 -42.22
C ARG A 62 36.46 -50.08 -40.82
N LEU A 63 35.88 -51.20 -40.36
CA LEU A 63 36.20 -52.24 -39.35
C LEU A 63 37.56 -52.27 -38.60
N THR A 64 37.55 -52.58 -37.28
CA THR A 64 37.89 -53.91 -36.70
C THR A 64 37.83 -53.95 -35.15
N THR A 65 37.40 -55.12 -34.65
CA THR A 65 37.45 -55.77 -33.33
C THR A 65 38.39 -55.23 -32.21
N THR A 66 37.86 -55.09 -30.99
CA THR A 66 38.12 -55.98 -29.81
C THR A 66 37.35 -55.48 -28.57
N ALA A 67 36.69 -56.42 -27.88
CA ALA A 67 36.14 -56.30 -26.51
C ALA A 67 37.30 -56.34 -25.47
N PRO A 68 37.13 -56.18 -24.13
CA PRO A 68 35.89 -56.29 -23.32
C PRO A 68 35.72 -55.27 -22.16
N ALA A 69 34.53 -55.20 -21.55
CA ALA A 69 34.37 -54.80 -20.14
C ALA A 69 32.98 -55.16 -19.58
N ALA A 70 33.02 -56.06 -18.58
CA ALA A 70 32.25 -56.12 -17.33
C ALA A 70 30.75 -55.72 -17.27
N SER A 71 29.95 -56.73 -16.89
CA SER A 71 28.63 -56.70 -16.25
C SER A 71 28.64 -55.98 -14.87
N PRO A 72 27.52 -55.78 -14.13
CA PRO A 72 26.21 -56.41 -14.30
C PRO A 72 24.95 -55.54 -14.08
N ALA A 73 23.81 -56.08 -14.50
CA ALA A 73 22.49 -55.79 -13.98
C ALA A 73 22.26 -56.58 -12.67
N ASN A 74 21.45 -56.06 -11.75
CA ASN A 74 20.46 -56.88 -11.05
C ASN A 74 19.42 -56.01 -10.34
N ASN A 75 18.16 -56.37 -10.59
CA ASN A 75 16.96 -55.84 -9.98
C ASN A 75 16.73 -56.44 -8.58
N SER A 76 16.19 -55.58 -7.71
CA SER A 76 15.09 -55.79 -6.76
C SER A 76 14.93 -57.14 -6.06
N THR A 77 14.91 -57.15 -4.73
CA THR A 77 13.81 -57.71 -3.92
C THR A 77 13.85 -57.10 -2.50
N ALA A 78 12.68 -56.70 -2.01
CA ALA A 78 12.43 -56.11 -0.70
C ALA A 78 12.65 -57.09 0.47
N THR A 79 12.95 -56.58 1.67
CA THR A 79 12.19 -56.85 2.90
C THR A 79 12.74 -56.06 4.10
N ASN A 80 11.82 -55.34 4.75
CA ASN A 80 11.74 -54.94 6.16
C ASN A 80 13.02 -54.87 7.01
N THR A 81 13.33 -53.66 7.51
CA THR A 81 13.61 -53.48 8.93
C THR A 81 13.06 -52.12 9.37
N LYS A 82 12.20 -52.14 10.38
CA LYS A 82 11.71 -50.97 11.11
C LYS A 82 12.88 -50.38 11.89
N GLU A 83 13.08 -49.08 11.75
CA GLU A 83 13.54 -48.12 12.77
C GLU A 83 14.05 -46.91 12.00
N ASP A 84 13.19 -45.92 11.79
CA ASP A 84 13.64 -44.59 11.40
C ASP A 84 13.03 -43.54 12.33
N ILE A 85 13.95 -42.91 13.02
CA ILE A 85 13.81 -41.78 13.91
C ILE A 85 13.39 -40.62 13.00
N ASN A 86 12.22 -40.06 13.28
CA ASN A 86 11.61 -38.99 12.49
C ASN A 86 12.46 -37.72 12.60
N ALA A 87 13.43 -37.56 11.70
CA ALA A 87 14.24 -36.36 11.54
C ALA A 87 13.66 -35.50 10.42
N THR A 88 12.81 -34.58 10.85
CA THR A 88 12.40 -33.31 10.26
C THR A 88 13.33 -32.77 9.16
N THR A 89 12.91 -32.82 7.90
CA THR A 89 13.32 -31.86 6.86
C THR A 89 12.20 -31.71 5.83
N SER A 90 11.07 -31.15 6.27
CA SER A 90 10.03 -30.64 5.38
C SER A 90 10.22 -29.13 5.25
N THR A 91 10.47 -28.63 4.05
CA THR A 91 10.35 -27.20 3.73
C THR A 91 9.01 -26.69 4.28
N PRO A 92 8.99 -25.72 5.20
CA PRO A 92 7.75 -25.31 5.83
C PRO A 92 6.96 -24.51 4.81
N THR A 93 5.74 -24.94 4.51
CA THR A 93 4.73 -24.01 4.01
C THR A 93 4.67 -22.84 4.99
N PRO A 94 4.83 -21.58 4.55
CA PRO A 94 4.88 -20.44 5.45
C PRO A 94 3.59 -20.40 6.28
N ASP A 95 3.73 -20.20 7.59
CA ASP A 95 2.59 -20.05 8.48
C ASP A 95 1.85 -18.75 8.14
N ILE A 96 0.69 -18.90 7.52
CA ILE A 96 -0.14 -17.79 7.06
C ILE A 96 -0.95 -17.15 8.18
N THR A 97 -0.87 -17.62 9.43
CA THR A 97 -1.74 -17.15 10.53
C THR A 97 -1.64 -15.64 10.75
N ASN A 98 -0.42 -15.09 10.75
CA ASN A 98 -0.14 -13.67 10.95
C ASN A 98 0.90 -13.19 9.92
N TYR A 99 0.97 -11.90 9.62
CA TYR A 99 2.03 -11.35 8.76
C TYR A 99 3.43 -11.56 9.35
N TYR A 100 3.59 -11.45 10.67
CA TYR A 100 4.88 -11.69 11.33
C TYR A 100 5.35 -13.14 11.19
N THR A 101 4.44 -14.12 11.24
CA THR A 101 4.79 -15.55 11.11
C THR A 101 5.21 -15.94 9.68
N MET A 102 4.91 -15.10 8.69
CA MET A 102 5.35 -15.32 7.30
C MET A 102 6.82 -15.00 7.07
N PHE A 103 7.46 -14.24 7.96
CA PHE A 103 8.87 -13.81 7.83
C PHE A 103 9.74 -14.29 9.01
N PRO A 104 9.86 -15.62 9.22
CA PRO A 104 10.55 -16.17 10.38
C PRO A 104 12.06 -15.92 10.39
N ASN A 105 12.71 -15.69 9.24
CA ASN A 105 14.14 -15.40 9.21
C ASN A 105 14.44 -13.95 9.63
N THR A 106 13.55 -13.02 9.29
CA THR A 106 13.68 -11.60 9.64
C THR A 106 13.16 -11.34 11.06
N ILE A 107 12.06 -11.98 11.45
CA ILE A 107 11.36 -11.70 12.71
C ILE A 107 11.04 -13.01 13.45
N PRO A 108 12.07 -13.71 13.98
CA PRO A 108 11.89 -15.03 14.58
C PRO A 108 11.06 -15.01 15.86
N ALA A 109 11.02 -13.89 16.58
CA ALA A 109 10.29 -13.73 17.84
C ALA A 109 8.80 -13.36 17.66
N GLY A 110 8.34 -13.10 16.43
CA GLY A 110 6.96 -12.68 16.16
C GLY A 110 6.74 -11.17 16.39
N PRO A 111 5.52 -10.71 16.69
CA PRO A 111 5.22 -9.29 16.88
C PRO A 111 5.74 -8.72 18.22
N PRO A 112 5.78 -7.38 18.38
CA PRO A 112 6.05 -6.74 19.67
C PRO A 112 5.08 -7.18 20.77
N PRO A 113 5.53 -7.25 22.05
CA PRO A 113 6.83 -6.83 22.57
C PRO A 113 7.95 -7.88 22.46
N ALA A 114 7.70 -9.04 21.85
CA ALA A 114 8.71 -10.11 21.74
C ALA A 114 9.84 -9.76 20.75
N SER A 115 9.53 -8.96 19.73
CA SER A 115 10.49 -8.33 18.83
C SER A 115 10.36 -6.81 18.91
N PRO A 116 11.41 -6.04 18.56
CA PRO A 116 11.26 -4.60 18.40
C PRO A 116 10.26 -4.27 17.28
N PHE A 117 9.58 -3.13 17.40
CA PHE A 117 8.72 -2.61 16.32
C PHE A 117 9.50 -2.30 15.04
N ALA A 118 10.76 -1.87 15.17
CA ALA A 118 11.63 -1.53 14.05
C ALA A 118 12.10 -2.80 13.30
N ILE A 119 11.73 -2.90 12.02
CA ILE A 119 12.09 -4.03 11.15
C ILE A 119 13.14 -3.57 10.12
N PRO A 120 14.27 -4.29 9.96
CA PRO A 120 15.23 -4.01 8.90
C PRO A 120 14.62 -4.34 7.52
N ILE A 121 14.21 -3.30 6.77
CA ILE A 121 13.51 -3.43 5.48
C ILE A 121 14.34 -4.22 4.45
N ALA A 122 15.67 -4.11 4.49
CA ALA A 122 16.56 -4.82 3.58
C ALA A 122 16.48 -6.35 3.76
N ASP A 123 16.39 -6.82 5.00
CA ASP A 123 16.29 -8.24 5.32
C ASP A 123 14.89 -8.77 5.04
N LEU A 124 13.86 -8.00 5.43
CA LEU A 124 12.47 -8.29 5.10
C LEU A 124 12.27 -8.45 3.58
N ARG A 125 12.86 -7.55 2.78
CA ARG A 125 12.81 -7.61 1.31
C ARG A 125 13.54 -8.83 0.76
N ARG A 126 14.67 -9.23 1.35
CA ARG A 126 15.42 -10.42 0.92
C ARG A 126 14.62 -11.69 1.15
N GLU A 127 14.01 -11.81 2.33
CA GLU A 127 13.15 -12.94 2.67
C GLU A 127 11.89 -12.97 1.79
N PHE A 128 11.24 -11.81 1.59
CA PHE A 128 10.11 -11.66 0.68
C PHE A 128 10.43 -12.18 -0.73
N LEU A 129 11.56 -11.76 -1.32
CA LEU A 129 11.96 -12.23 -2.65
C LEU A 129 12.23 -13.74 -2.67
N SER A 130 12.82 -14.29 -1.61
CA SER A 130 13.03 -15.75 -1.48
C SER A 130 11.71 -16.51 -1.45
N LEU A 131 10.75 -16.05 -0.63
CA LEU A 131 9.42 -16.65 -0.52
C LEU A 131 8.67 -16.57 -1.85
N GLN A 132 8.65 -15.39 -2.47
CA GLN A 132 7.97 -15.16 -3.75
C GLN A 132 8.52 -16.07 -4.86
N ASN A 133 9.83 -16.37 -4.83
CA ASN A 133 10.45 -17.30 -5.77
C ASN A 133 9.94 -18.74 -5.60
N VAL A 134 9.59 -19.16 -4.39
CA VAL A 134 9.06 -20.51 -4.10
C VAL A 134 7.58 -20.61 -4.43
N ILE A 135 6.79 -19.56 -4.14
CA ILE A 135 5.33 -19.58 -4.23
C ILE A 135 4.76 -19.01 -5.54
N HIS A 136 5.61 -18.64 -6.51
CA HIS A 136 5.16 -17.97 -7.74
C HIS A 136 4.15 -18.83 -8.54
N PRO A 137 2.98 -18.28 -8.93
CA PRO A 137 1.89 -19.05 -9.54
C PRO A 137 2.27 -19.66 -10.91
N ASP A 138 3.20 -19.05 -11.66
CA ASP A 138 3.68 -19.59 -12.94
C ASP A 138 4.40 -20.94 -12.82
N LYS A 139 4.79 -21.35 -11.61
CA LYS A 139 5.41 -22.66 -11.37
C LYS A 139 4.39 -23.80 -11.35
N TYR A 140 3.10 -23.48 -11.27
CA TYR A 140 2.03 -24.45 -11.10
C TYR A 140 1.13 -24.52 -12.35
N PRO A 141 0.73 -25.73 -12.78
CA PRO A 141 -0.23 -25.89 -13.87
C PRO A 141 -1.59 -25.33 -13.47
N GLN A 142 -2.45 -25.00 -14.44
CA GLN A 142 -3.79 -24.52 -14.14
C GLN A 142 -4.58 -25.54 -13.30
N GLY A 143 -5.19 -25.06 -12.21
CA GLY A 143 -5.94 -25.88 -11.28
C GLY A 143 -5.89 -25.33 -9.85
N ALA A 144 -6.28 -26.15 -8.89
CA ALA A 144 -6.34 -25.76 -7.47
C ALA A 144 -4.96 -25.36 -6.90
N GLU A 145 -3.87 -25.97 -7.37
CA GLU A 145 -2.52 -25.63 -6.93
C GLU A 145 -2.10 -24.22 -7.34
N LYS A 146 -2.38 -23.85 -8.60
CA LYS A 146 -2.15 -22.48 -9.08
C LYS A 146 -2.98 -21.47 -8.28
N GLN A 147 -4.25 -21.74 -8.01
CA GLN A 147 -5.09 -20.87 -7.18
C GLN A 147 -4.55 -20.69 -5.76
N ARG A 148 -4.04 -21.77 -5.13
CA ARG A 148 -3.39 -21.69 -3.82
C ARG A 148 -2.12 -20.85 -3.86
N ALA A 149 -1.30 -21.02 -4.91
CA ALA A 149 -0.09 -20.24 -5.11
C ALA A 149 -0.40 -18.74 -5.35
N GLU A 150 -1.44 -18.44 -6.13
CA GLU A 150 -1.94 -17.07 -6.33
C GLU A 150 -2.38 -16.44 -5.01
N ALA A 151 -3.21 -17.14 -4.22
CA ALA A 151 -3.67 -16.65 -2.92
C ALA A 151 -2.52 -16.43 -1.93
N LEU A 152 -1.57 -17.37 -1.87
CA LEU A 152 -0.41 -17.29 -0.99
C LEU A 152 0.53 -16.14 -1.39
N SER A 153 0.77 -15.96 -2.69
CA SER A 153 1.56 -14.84 -3.21
C SER A 153 0.89 -13.50 -2.92
N ALA A 154 -0.43 -13.38 -3.13
CA ALA A 154 -1.17 -12.17 -2.79
C ALA A 154 -1.05 -11.82 -1.31
N ARG A 155 -1.23 -12.82 -0.43
CA ARG A 155 -1.09 -12.64 1.03
C ARG A 155 0.33 -12.25 1.44
N THR A 156 1.35 -12.84 0.81
CA THR A 156 2.77 -12.51 1.07
C THR A 156 3.10 -11.09 0.64
N ASN A 157 2.55 -10.63 -0.49
CA ASN A 157 2.69 -9.25 -0.95
C ASN A 157 2.04 -8.26 0.01
N GLU A 158 0.83 -8.57 0.49
CA GLU A 158 0.13 -7.76 1.49
C GLU A 158 0.94 -7.66 2.78
N ALA A 159 1.36 -8.80 3.33
CA ALA A 159 2.18 -8.87 4.54
C ALA A 159 3.47 -8.05 4.40
N PHE A 160 4.18 -8.17 3.28
CA PHE A 160 5.38 -7.38 3.01
C PHE A 160 5.08 -5.88 2.99
N ARG A 161 4.05 -5.44 2.25
CA ARG A 161 3.69 -4.01 2.16
C ARG A 161 3.31 -3.44 3.52
N THR A 162 2.49 -4.16 4.28
CA THR A 162 2.05 -3.76 5.61
C THR A 162 3.21 -3.69 6.59
N LEU A 163 4.10 -4.69 6.59
CA LEU A 163 5.25 -4.69 7.49
C LEU A 163 6.36 -3.75 7.03
N ALA A 164 6.46 -3.37 5.76
CA ALA A 164 7.50 -2.44 5.30
C ALA A 164 7.23 -0.99 5.72
N ASP A 165 5.98 -0.54 5.68
CA ASP A 165 5.57 0.82 6.04
C ASP A 165 5.25 0.94 7.55
N PRO A 166 5.91 1.84 8.31
CA PRO A 166 5.68 1.99 9.75
C PRO A 166 4.23 2.30 10.13
N LEU A 167 3.54 3.15 9.36
CA LEU A 167 2.15 3.50 9.62
C LEU A 167 1.24 2.27 9.46
N SER A 168 1.33 1.58 8.32
CA SER A 168 0.57 0.36 8.04
C SER A 168 0.87 -0.73 9.07
N ARG A 169 2.13 -0.86 9.50
CA ARG A 169 2.56 -1.81 10.54
C ARG A 169 1.93 -1.50 11.88
N ALA A 170 1.91 -0.23 12.30
CA ALA A 170 1.28 0.20 13.55
C ALA A 170 -0.24 -0.05 13.52
N GLN A 171 -0.91 0.32 12.43
CA GLN A 171 -2.35 0.06 12.24
C GLN A 171 -2.67 -1.43 12.30
N TYR A 172 -1.86 -2.26 11.65
CA TYR A 172 -1.99 -3.71 11.69
C TYR A 172 -1.87 -4.26 13.10
N LEU A 173 -0.84 -3.86 13.85
CA LEU A 173 -0.64 -4.30 15.24
C LEU A 173 -1.81 -3.88 16.14
N LEU A 174 -2.25 -2.61 16.06
CA LEU A 174 -3.38 -2.12 16.85
C LEU A 174 -4.68 -2.90 16.55
N ARG A 175 -4.95 -3.18 15.26
CA ARG A 175 -6.15 -3.91 14.85
C ARG A 175 -6.10 -5.38 15.28
N GLU A 176 -5.05 -6.12 14.90
CA GLU A 176 -5.00 -7.56 15.10
C GLU A 176 -4.71 -7.97 16.55
N MET A 177 -3.90 -7.19 17.27
CA MET A 177 -3.48 -7.54 18.64
C MET A 177 -4.35 -6.90 19.71
N HIS A 178 -4.89 -5.71 19.45
CA HIS A 178 -5.63 -4.93 20.45
C HIS A 178 -7.09 -4.67 20.06
N GLY A 179 -7.52 -5.05 18.85
CA GLY A 179 -8.88 -4.82 18.38
C GLY A 179 -9.20 -3.33 18.16
N ILE A 180 -8.17 -2.49 18.02
CA ILE A 180 -8.31 -1.03 17.84
C ILE A 180 -8.12 -0.71 16.36
N ASP A 181 -9.21 -0.30 15.71
CA ASP A 181 -9.17 0.14 14.32
C ASP A 181 -9.15 1.68 14.23
N VAL A 182 -7.95 2.23 14.06
CA VAL A 182 -7.74 3.68 13.86
C VAL A 182 -8.14 4.16 12.46
N THR A 183 -8.45 3.25 11.53
CA THR A 183 -8.81 3.56 10.14
C THR A 183 -10.31 3.54 9.87
N ALA A 184 -11.13 3.08 10.82
CA ALA A 184 -12.57 3.09 10.70
C ALA A 184 -13.11 4.52 10.45
N GLU A 185 -14.24 4.67 9.76
CA GLU A 185 -14.84 5.99 9.47
C GLU A 185 -15.16 6.79 10.76
N ASP A 186 -15.45 6.09 11.86
CA ASP A 186 -15.63 6.70 13.18
C ASP A 186 -14.30 7.04 13.88
N GLY A 187 -13.16 6.58 13.35
CA GLY A 187 -11.84 6.67 13.96
C GLY A 187 -11.41 8.10 14.26
N ALA A 188 -11.74 9.06 13.40
CA ALA A 188 -11.45 10.47 13.63
C ALA A 188 -12.24 11.05 14.83
N SER A 189 -13.44 10.53 15.12
CA SER A 189 -14.25 10.96 16.26
C SER A 189 -13.96 10.17 17.55
N LYS A 190 -13.59 8.89 17.41
CA LYS A 190 -13.21 8.01 18.54
C LYS A 190 -11.76 8.16 18.97
N HIS A 191 -10.89 8.63 18.07
CA HIS A 191 -9.45 8.79 18.28
C HIS A 191 -9.01 10.18 17.83
N ALA A 192 -9.63 11.21 18.42
CA ALA A 192 -9.26 12.59 18.16
C ALA A 192 -7.78 12.85 18.46
N LEU A 193 -7.20 13.77 17.68
CA LEU A 193 -5.86 14.30 17.91
C LEU A 193 -5.79 14.98 19.27
N ASP A 194 -4.64 14.92 19.91
CA ASP A 194 -4.40 15.73 21.10
C ASP A 194 -4.32 17.23 20.73
N PRO A 195 -4.58 18.13 21.70
CA PRO A 195 -4.57 19.57 21.44
C PRO A 195 -3.23 20.10 20.92
N GLU A 196 -2.12 19.47 21.31
CA GLU A 196 -0.77 19.87 20.90
C GLU A 196 -0.56 19.61 19.41
N THR A 197 -0.85 18.39 18.96
CA THR A 197 -0.80 18.01 17.55
C THR A 197 -1.75 18.86 16.72
N LEU A 198 -2.95 19.18 17.23
CA LEU A 198 -3.90 20.03 16.51
C LEU A 198 -3.36 21.46 16.29
N MET A 199 -2.62 22.02 17.25
CA MET A 199 -1.95 23.31 17.06
C MET A 199 -0.90 23.21 15.96
N GLU A 200 -0.06 22.17 15.97
CA GLU A 200 0.94 21.98 14.92
C GLU A 200 0.32 21.81 13.52
N VAL A 201 -0.82 21.13 13.43
CA VAL A 201 -1.61 21.01 12.19
C VAL A 201 -2.00 22.39 11.66
N MET A 202 -2.53 23.24 12.54
CA MET A 202 -2.97 24.58 12.18
C MET A 202 -1.80 25.47 11.76
N GLU A 203 -0.68 25.42 12.47
CA GLU A 203 0.55 26.15 12.12
C GLU A 203 1.07 25.76 10.73
N VAL A 204 1.04 24.46 10.41
CA VAL A 204 1.42 23.98 9.08
C VAL A 204 0.48 24.52 8.01
N GLN A 205 -0.84 24.51 8.25
CA GLN A 205 -1.82 25.06 7.32
C GLN A 205 -1.65 26.57 7.09
N GLU A 206 -1.45 27.35 8.16
CA GLU A 206 -1.19 28.78 8.08
C GLU A 206 0.07 29.06 7.26
N THR A 207 1.15 28.31 7.50
CA THR A 207 2.39 28.45 6.72
C THR A 207 2.16 28.18 5.23
N ILE A 208 1.35 27.18 4.87
CA ILE A 208 1.02 26.86 3.48
C ILE A 208 0.22 27.99 2.82
N GLU A 209 -0.74 28.57 3.53
CA GLU A 209 -1.55 29.70 3.06
C GLU A 209 -0.67 30.93 2.76
N GLU A 210 0.28 31.25 3.64
CA GLU A 210 1.24 32.34 3.44
C GLU A 210 2.14 32.09 2.23
N VAL A 211 2.64 30.86 2.11
CA VAL A 211 3.55 30.42 1.03
C VAL A 211 2.91 30.51 -0.34
N GLY A 212 1.61 30.21 -0.48
CA GLY A 212 0.89 30.30 -1.76
C GLY A 212 0.96 31.68 -2.44
N THR A 213 1.29 32.74 -1.70
CA THR A 213 1.38 34.12 -2.18
C THR A 213 2.80 34.70 -2.23
N ALA A 214 3.80 33.95 -1.75
CA ALA A 214 5.15 34.45 -1.55
C ALA A 214 6.08 34.21 -2.76
N PRO A 215 7.05 35.10 -3.03
CA PRO A 215 8.03 34.92 -4.11
C PRO A 215 9.07 33.82 -3.84
N ASP A 216 9.23 33.38 -2.58
CA ASP A 216 10.15 32.31 -2.15
C ASP A 216 9.41 31.02 -1.78
N ALA A 217 8.22 30.81 -2.36
CA ALA A 217 7.33 29.72 -1.99
C ALA A 217 7.98 28.32 -2.10
N GLU A 218 8.75 28.09 -3.16
CA GLU A 218 9.44 26.81 -3.37
C GLU A 218 10.46 26.51 -2.27
N GLY A 219 11.21 27.51 -1.80
CA GLY A 219 12.19 27.37 -0.73
C GLY A 219 11.52 26.95 0.58
N THR A 220 10.41 27.61 0.93
CA THR A 220 9.64 27.27 2.13
C THR A 220 9.04 25.87 2.05
N ILE A 221 8.46 25.46 0.91
CA ILE A 221 7.92 24.10 0.76
C ILE A 221 8.99 23.02 0.93
N VAL A 222 10.21 23.25 0.43
CA VAL A 222 11.33 22.32 0.65
C VAL A 222 11.67 22.21 2.14
N GLN A 223 11.68 23.32 2.86
CA GLN A 223 11.91 23.32 4.31
C GLN A 223 10.78 22.60 5.06
N MET A 224 9.52 22.86 4.72
CA MET A 224 8.37 22.17 5.32
C MET A 224 8.41 20.65 5.09
N LYS A 225 8.82 20.20 3.90
CA LYS A 225 9.01 18.76 3.61
C LYS A 225 10.05 18.14 4.56
N LYS A 226 11.18 18.82 4.75
CA LYS A 226 12.24 18.35 5.66
C LYS A 226 11.75 18.26 7.10
N GLU A 227 11.04 19.27 7.58
CA GLU A 227 10.48 19.26 8.94
C GLU A 227 9.41 18.17 9.10
N ASN A 228 8.57 17.95 8.09
CA ASN A 228 7.61 16.85 8.10
C ASN A 228 8.32 15.48 8.17
N ASP A 229 9.41 15.29 7.43
CA ASP A 229 10.21 14.06 7.48
C ASP A 229 10.84 13.83 8.86
N GLU A 230 11.22 14.90 9.57
CA GLU A 230 11.68 14.85 10.96
C GLU A 230 10.54 14.46 11.90
N ARG A 231 9.37 15.12 11.81
CA ARG A 231 8.17 14.78 12.61
C ARG A 231 7.72 13.32 12.41
N VAL A 232 7.74 12.84 11.16
CA VAL A 232 7.44 11.44 10.83
C VAL A 232 8.44 10.50 11.52
N ARG A 233 9.73 10.82 11.49
CA ARG A 233 10.78 9.99 12.13
C ARG A 233 10.56 9.91 13.63
N ASP A 234 10.29 11.04 14.28
CA ASP A 234 10.09 11.12 15.72
C ASP A 234 8.84 10.34 16.15
N CYS A 235 7.75 10.43 15.39
CA CYS A 235 6.54 9.62 15.61
C CYS A 235 6.82 8.12 15.48
N VAL A 236 7.63 7.71 14.51
CA VAL A 236 8.00 6.29 14.31
C VAL A 236 8.86 5.77 15.47
N GLU A 237 9.78 6.59 15.99
CA GLU A 237 10.58 6.25 17.17
C GLU A 237 9.70 6.12 18.42
N ALA A 238 8.81 7.09 18.66
CA ALA A 238 7.86 7.06 19.76
C ALA A 238 6.90 5.86 19.69
N LEU A 239 6.43 5.50 18.48
CA LEU A 239 5.65 4.28 18.24
C LEU A 239 6.44 3.04 18.62
N GLY A 240 7.71 2.96 18.20
CA GLY A 240 8.56 1.82 18.49
C GLY A 240 8.73 1.61 19.99
N GLU A 241 9.07 2.68 20.71
CA GLU A 241 9.16 2.65 22.16
C GLU A 241 7.83 2.25 22.85
N ALA A 242 6.70 2.76 22.35
CA ALA A 242 5.38 2.45 22.91
C ALA A 242 5.05 0.95 22.75
N PHE A 243 5.27 0.38 21.56
CA PHE A 243 5.05 -1.04 21.31
C PHE A 243 6.02 -1.93 22.10
N ASP A 244 7.29 -1.53 22.22
CA ASP A 244 8.30 -2.27 22.96
C ASP A 244 8.00 -2.30 24.48
N ARG A 245 7.42 -1.22 25.01
CA ARG A 245 6.93 -1.15 26.40
C ARG A 245 5.54 -1.76 26.61
N GLY A 246 4.82 -2.11 25.54
CA GLY A 246 3.43 -2.56 25.59
C GLY A 246 2.42 -1.47 25.95
N ASP A 247 2.77 -0.20 25.77
CA ASP A 247 1.86 0.95 25.98
C ASP A 247 0.98 1.19 24.74
N VAL A 248 -0.17 0.54 24.75
CA VAL A 248 -1.13 0.56 23.64
C VAL A 248 -1.77 1.93 23.44
N GLU A 249 -2.02 2.69 24.52
CA GLU A 249 -2.66 4.00 24.41
C GLU A 249 -1.74 5.03 23.78
N THR A 250 -0.46 5.03 24.17
CA THR A 250 0.55 5.88 23.51
C THR A 250 0.75 5.45 22.07
N ALA A 251 0.85 4.14 21.79
CA ALA A 251 0.96 3.64 20.42
C ALA A 251 -0.24 4.06 19.54
N ARG A 252 -1.45 4.04 20.09
CA ARG A 252 -2.66 4.50 19.40
C ARG A 252 -2.59 5.98 19.06
N LYS A 253 -2.24 6.85 20.02
CA LYS A 253 -2.12 8.31 19.79
C LYS A 253 -1.07 8.62 18.73
N GLU A 254 0.12 8.03 18.87
CA GLU A 254 1.21 8.22 17.91
C GLU A 254 0.85 7.69 16.52
N CYS A 255 0.07 6.61 16.42
CA CYS A 255 -0.39 6.11 15.12
C CYS A 255 -1.34 7.09 14.42
N VAL A 256 -2.23 7.75 15.16
CA VAL A 256 -3.13 8.78 14.60
C VAL A 256 -2.31 10.01 14.20
N ARG A 257 -1.35 10.42 15.03
CA ARG A 257 -0.44 11.54 14.74
C ARG A 257 0.41 11.27 13.49
N LEU A 258 0.98 10.07 13.37
CA LEU A 258 1.75 9.66 12.19
C LEU A 258 0.91 9.68 10.91
N ARG A 259 -0.35 9.24 10.98
CA ARG A 259 -1.29 9.29 9.84
C ARG A 259 -1.50 10.73 9.35
N PHE A 260 -1.60 11.68 10.29
CA PHE A 260 -1.72 13.08 9.96
C PHE A 260 -0.47 13.61 9.21
N TRP A 261 0.73 13.31 9.71
CA TRP A 261 1.99 13.72 9.04
C TRP A 261 2.17 13.08 7.66
N TYR A 262 1.65 11.88 7.44
CA TYR A 262 1.59 11.28 6.11
C TYR A 262 0.69 12.10 5.16
N SER A 263 -0.47 12.55 5.66
CA SER A 263 -1.37 13.39 4.87
C SER A 263 -0.76 14.77 4.56
N VAL A 264 -0.06 15.38 5.52
CA VAL A 264 0.67 16.64 5.29
C VAL A 264 1.77 16.43 4.26
N GLY A 265 2.58 15.37 4.40
CA GLY A 265 3.64 15.05 3.45
C GLY A 265 3.13 14.83 2.03
N GLN A 266 2.01 14.12 1.87
CA GLN A 266 1.36 13.96 0.57
C GLN A 266 0.91 15.32 0.00
N GLY A 267 0.26 16.13 0.82
CA GLY A 267 -0.15 17.47 0.44
C GLY A 267 1.00 18.38 0.01
N LEU A 268 2.11 18.38 0.75
CA LEU A 268 3.32 19.12 0.39
C LEU A 268 3.95 18.60 -0.91
N HIS A 269 3.83 17.30 -1.20
CA HIS A 269 4.30 16.72 -2.46
C HIS A 269 3.45 17.14 -3.65
N GLU A 270 2.13 17.22 -3.46
CA GLU A 270 1.14 17.62 -4.46
C GLU A 270 1.04 19.15 -4.65
N TRP A 271 1.63 19.94 -3.74
CA TRP A 271 1.60 21.40 -3.81
C TRP A 271 2.25 21.94 -5.10
N GLU A 272 1.55 22.86 -5.75
CA GLU A 272 2.03 23.61 -6.92
C GLU A 272 1.98 25.13 -6.63
N PRO A 273 2.83 25.94 -7.29
CA PRO A 273 2.81 27.39 -7.14
C PRO A 273 1.42 27.98 -7.38
N GLY A 274 0.90 28.72 -6.38
CA GLY A 274 -0.44 29.29 -6.40
C GLY A 274 -1.52 28.46 -5.67
N MET A 275 -1.18 27.27 -5.16
CA MET A 275 -2.03 26.58 -4.18
C MET A 275 -1.89 27.23 -2.80
N THR A 276 -3.03 27.63 -2.23
CA THR A 276 -3.10 28.20 -0.87
C THR A 276 -3.55 27.19 0.18
N GLU A 277 -4.07 26.03 -0.24
CA GLU A 277 -4.57 25.01 0.67
C GLU A 277 -4.01 23.64 0.28
N ILE A 278 -3.68 22.84 1.30
CA ILE A 278 -3.36 21.43 1.15
C ILE A 278 -4.54 20.59 1.61
N ARG A 279 -4.99 19.68 0.74
CA ARG A 279 -6.06 18.76 1.06
C ARG A 279 -5.55 17.69 2.00
N LEU A 280 -5.93 17.77 3.26
CA LEU A 280 -5.68 16.71 4.22
C LEU A 280 -6.70 15.59 4.03
N VAL A 281 -6.22 14.36 3.86
CA VAL A 281 -7.04 13.15 3.77
C VAL A 281 -7.21 12.62 5.20
N HIS A 282 -8.45 12.66 5.71
CA HIS A 282 -8.83 12.16 7.03
C HIS A 282 -9.14 10.67 7.04
#